data_AF-A0AAV9K0E4-F1
#
_entry.id   AF-A0AAV9K0E4-F1
#
_cell.length_a   1.000
_cell.length_b   1.000
_cell.length_c   1.000
_cell.angle_alpha   90.00
_cell.angle_beta   90.00
_cell.angle_gamma   90.00
#
_symmetry.space_group_name_H-M   'P 1'
#
loop_
_entity.id
_entity.type
_entity.pdbx_description
1 polymer ?
#
loop_
_entity_poly.entity_id
_entity_poly.type
_entity_poly.pdbx_seq_one_letter_code
_entity_poly.pdbx_strand_id
1 'polypeptide(L)'
;MSPNPRSPEEFPRPCRRSQSRSLLSQRYGLRGGAWCVLTLYYPVCPQPKLTIGTNKHSDNDFITVFLQDHIDGLQVLHQNQWVDVPPTRGALVINIADLMQASFLFIF
;
A
#
# COMPACT_ATOMS: atom_id res chain seq x y z
N MET A 1 -11.31 -1.26 -14.42
CA MET A 1 -12.19 -0.23 -13.85
C MET A 1 -12.60 -0.70 -12.45
N SER A 2 -11.79 -0.42 -11.45
CA SER A 2 -12.16 -0.67 -10.05
C SER A 2 -13.15 0.42 -9.64
N PRO A 3 -14.34 0.09 -9.11
CA PRO A 3 -15.36 1.08 -8.81
C PRO A 3 -14.87 2.07 -7.74
N ASN A 4 -15.40 3.29 -7.76
CA ASN A 4 -15.20 4.28 -6.69
C ASN A 4 -15.38 3.59 -5.32
N PRO A 5 -14.53 3.90 -4.33
CA PRO A 5 -14.59 3.22 -3.04
C PRO A 5 -15.99 3.42 -2.44
N ARG A 6 -16.70 2.31 -2.24
CA ARG A 6 -17.93 2.30 -1.45
C ARG A 6 -17.57 2.56 0.00
N SER A 7 -18.49 3.18 0.74
CA SER A 7 -18.26 3.48 2.16
C SER A 7 -17.81 2.22 2.91
N PRO A 8 -16.94 2.33 3.94
CA PRO A 8 -16.39 1.19 4.67
C PRO A 8 -17.44 0.21 5.24
N GLU A 9 -18.67 0.69 5.39
CA GLU A 9 -19.83 -0.04 5.92
C GLU A 9 -20.45 -1.01 4.91
N GLU A 10 -20.22 -0.82 3.61
CA GLU A 10 -20.77 -1.68 2.55
C GLU A 10 -19.91 -2.95 2.31
N PHE A 11 -18.71 -3.01 2.89
CA PHE A 11 -17.85 -4.17 2.76
C PHE A 11 -18.39 -5.39 3.54
N PRO A 12 -18.35 -6.60 2.95
CA PRO A 12 -18.71 -7.84 3.63
C PRO A 12 -17.93 -7.97 4.95
N ARG A 13 -18.58 -8.41 6.04
CA ARG A 13 -17.95 -8.53 7.37
C ARG A 13 -16.61 -9.30 7.38
N PRO A 14 -16.41 -10.37 6.58
CA PRO A 14 -15.11 -11.05 6.50
C PRO A 14 -13.98 -10.16 5.98
N CYS A 15 -14.30 -9.23 5.07
CA CYS A 15 -13.32 -8.42 4.33
C CYS A 15 -13.14 -7.03 4.94
N ARG A 16 -14.11 -6.56 5.76
CA ARG A 16 -14.04 -5.27 6.47
C ARG A 16 -12.85 -5.14 7.43
N ARG A 17 -12.38 -6.26 8.01
CA ARG A 17 -11.23 -6.30 8.94
C ARG A 17 -9.87 -6.45 8.25
N SER A 18 -9.86 -6.68 6.94
CA SER A 18 -8.63 -6.82 6.14
C SER A 18 -7.95 -5.47 5.87
N GLN A 19 -8.63 -4.35 6.10
CA GLN A 19 -8.17 -3.04 5.63
C GLN A 19 -6.96 -2.45 6.36
N SER A 20 -6.47 -3.05 7.46
CA SER A 20 -5.27 -2.57 8.18
C SER A 20 -4.92 -3.43 9.40
N ARG A 21 -4.72 -4.74 9.24
CA ARG A 21 -3.93 -5.46 10.25
C ARG A 21 -2.47 -5.46 9.83
N SER A 22 -1.75 -4.40 10.22
CA SER A 22 -0.30 -4.48 10.36
C SER A 22 -0.02 -5.44 11.51
N LEU A 23 0.53 -6.63 11.22
CA LEU A 23 0.71 -7.66 12.25
C LEU A 23 1.92 -7.39 13.16
N LEU A 24 2.76 -6.41 12.81
CA LEU A 24 3.82 -5.86 13.66
C LEU A 24 4.26 -4.52 13.04
N SER A 25 4.08 -3.39 13.73
CA SER A 25 4.86 -2.18 13.44
C SER A 25 6.02 -2.18 14.42
N GLN A 26 7.18 -2.63 13.96
CA GLN A 26 8.39 -2.57 14.78
C GLN A 26 9.14 -1.30 14.40
N ARG A 27 9.09 -0.30 15.27
CA ARG A 27 9.88 0.92 15.15
C ARG A 27 11.30 0.58 15.58
N TYR A 28 12.19 0.34 14.63
CA TYR A 28 13.60 0.13 14.92
C TYR A 28 14.23 1.50 15.17
N GLY A 29 14.40 1.86 16.45
CA GLY A 29 15.00 3.13 16.88
C GLY A 29 16.51 3.00 17.05
N LEU A 30 17.28 3.34 16.02
CA LEU A 30 18.66 3.76 16.18
C LEU A 30 18.67 5.30 16.13
N ARG A 31 19.39 5.93 17.08
CA ARG A 31 19.45 7.39 17.27
C ARG A 31 19.43 8.15 15.93
N GLY A 32 18.32 8.82 15.63
CA GLY A 32 18.19 9.76 14.50
C GLY A 32 17.43 9.27 13.25
N GLY A 33 17.05 7.99 13.15
CA GLY A 33 16.28 7.49 11.99
C GLY A 33 15.09 6.63 12.40
N ALA A 34 13.87 7.02 12.02
CA ALA A 34 12.68 6.21 12.21
C ALA A 34 12.45 5.33 10.98
N TRP A 35 12.94 4.09 11.01
CA TRP A 35 12.54 3.07 10.04
C TRP A 35 11.32 2.31 10.57
N CYS A 36 10.26 2.28 9.78
CA CYS A 36 9.06 1.52 10.09
C CYS A 36 9.00 0.30 9.16
N VAL A 37 8.82 -0.89 9.73
CA VAL A 37 8.49 -2.09 8.96
C VAL A 37 7.01 -2.37 9.18
N LEU A 38 6.26 -2.45 8.09
CA LEU A 38 4.84 -2.79 8.09
C LEU A 38 4.64 -4.16 7.43
N THR A 39 4.08 -5.10 8.19
CA THR A 39 3.68 -6.41 7.65
C THR A 39 2.19 -6.43 7.38
N LEU A 40 1.80 -6.46 6.09
CA LEU A 40 0.41 -6.44 5.65
C LEU A 40 -0.07 -7.87 5.39
N TYR A 41 -1.29 -8.19 5.84
CA TYR A 41 -1.92 -9.49 5.60
C TYR A 41 -3.32 -9.32 5.03
N TYR A 42 -3.52 -9.81 3.80
CA TYR A 42 -4.77 -9.73 3.06
C TYR A 42 -5.38 -11.14 2.91
N PRO A 43 -6.34 -11.54 3.76
CA PRO A 43 -6.98 -12.84 3.64
C PRO A 43 -7.87 -12.93 2.39
N VAL A 44 -8.14 -14.17 1.95
CA VAL A 44 -9.08 -14.43 0.86
C VAL A 44 -10.47 -13.87 1.21
N CYS A 45 -11.03 -13.07 0.32
CA CYS A 45 -12.36 -12.50 0.43
C CYS A 45 -13.33 -13.21 -0.54
N PRO A 46 -14.52 -13.68 -0.11
CA PRO A 46 -15.51 -14.30 -0.99
C PRO A 46 -16.06 -13.36 -2.08
N GLN A 47 -15.97 -12.04 -1.88
CA GLN A 47 -16.51 -11.02 -2.79
C GLN A 47 -15.44 -9.96 -3.10
N PRO A 48 -14.35 -10.32 -3.81
CA PRO A 48 -13.19 -9.44 -4.03
C PRO A 48 -13.56 -8.15 -4.77
N LYS A 49 -14.52 -8.21 -5.70
CA LYS A 49 -15.02 -7.04 -6.46
C LYS A 49 -15.77 -6.01 -5.61
N LEU A 50 -16.18 -6.41 -4.41
CA LEU A 50 -16.89 -5.53 -3.48
C LEU A 50 -15.97 -4.99 -2.40
N THR A 51 -14.69 -5.37 -2.34
CA THR A 51 -13.75 -4.96 -1.29
C THR A 51 -12.48 -4.34 -1.87
N ILE A 52 -11.66 -3.76 -0.99
CA ILE A 52 -10.34 -3.22 -1.33
C ILE A 52 -9.37 -3.57 -0.19
N GLY A 53 -8.14 -3.93 -0.55
CA GLY A 53 -7.09 -4.22 0.43
C GLY A 53 -6.64 -2.96 1.15
N THR A 54 -6.18 -1.97 0.38
CA THR A 54 -5.82 -0.64 0.88
C THR A 54 -6.49 0.43 0.01
N ASN A 55 -7.03 1.47 0.64
CA ASN A 55 -7.63 2.59 -0.08
C ASN A 55 -6.60 3.28 -1.00
N LYS A 56 -7.07 4.02 -2.00
CA LYS A 56 -6.21 4.93 -2.78
C LYS A 56 -5.50 5.90 -1.81
N HIS A 57 -4.18 5.92 -1.82
CA HIS A 57 -3.34 6.80 -1.00
C HIS A 57 -2.00 7.07 -1.69
N SER A 58 -1.29 8.09 -1.18
CA SER A 58 0.15 8.27 -1.32
C SER A 58 0.84 7.92 0.01
N ASP A 59 2.11 7.56 -0.06
CA ASP A 59 2.92 7.33 1.14
C ASP A 59 3.42 8.69 1.67
N ASN A 60 3.33 8.91 2.98
CA ASN A 60 3.75 10.16 3.62
C ASN A 60 5.24 10.19 4.03
N ASP A 61 6.04 9.19 3.63
CA ASP A 61 7.45 9.06 4.00
C ASP A 61 8.40 9.62 2.90
N PHE A 62 9.68 9.25 2.91
CA PHE A 62 10.64 9.59 1.83
C PHE A 62 10.65 8.51 0.73
N ILE A 63 10.88 7.25 1.12
CA ILE A 63 10.98 6.10 0.24
C ILE A 63 10.30 4.92 0.92
N THR A 64 9.47 4.19 0.18
CA THR A 64 8.92 2.89 0.61
C THR A 64 9.59 1.78 -0.18
N VAL A 65 10.11 0.77 0.52
CA VAL A 65 10.62 -0.47 -0.09
C VAL A 65 9.62 -1.58 0.19
N PHE A 66 9.01 -2.11 -0.87
CA PHE A 66 7.91 -3.05 -0.79
C PHE A 66 8.30 -4.41 -1.38
N LEU A 67 8.18 -5.45 -0.56
CA LEU A 67 8.36 -6.84 -0.95
C LEU A 67 6.99 -7.49 -1.15
N GLN A 68 6.71 -7.90 -2.38
CA GLN A 68 5.49 -8.62 -2.73
C GLN A 68 5.63 -10.12 -2.48
N ASP A 69 4.51 -10.79 -2.24
CA ASP A 69 4.45 -12.23 -2.36
C ASP A 69 4.32 -12.64 -3.85
N HIS A 70 3.79 -13.83 -4.12
CA HIS A 70 3.63 -14.35 -5.49
C HIS A 70 2.21 -14.12 -6.04
N ILE A 71 1.35 -13.38 -5.33
CA ILE A 71 -0.04 -13.13 -5.69
C ILE A 71 -0.17 -11.69 -6.20
N ASP A 72 -0.89 -11.51 -7.31
CA ASP A 72 -1.19 -10.18 -7.83
C ASP A 72 -2.05 -9.37 -6.85
N GLY A 73 -1.89 -8.04 -6.85
CA GLY A 73 -2.75 -7.17 -6.04
C GLY A 73 -2.29 -5.72 -5.93
N LEU A 74 -1.02 -5.44 -6.21
CA LEU A 74 -0.53 -4.07 -6.24
C LEU A 74 -0.99 -3.36 -7.52
N GLN A 75 -1.62 -2.21 -7.35
CA GLN A 75 -2.01 -1.33 -8.44
C GLN A 75 -1.47 0.07 -8.18
N VAL A 76 -0.92 0.71 -9.22
CA VAL A 76 -0.47 2.10 -9.19
C VAL A 76 -1.34 2.95 -10.09
N LEU A 77 -1.60 4.19 -9.68
CA LEU A 77 -2.39 5.13 -10.48
C LEU A 77 -1.46 5.95 -11.37
N HIS A 78 -1.51 5.72 -12.68
CA HIS A 78 -0.73 6.44 -13.67
C HIS A 78 -1.67 7.03 -14.72
N GLN A 79 -1.59 8.35 -14.96
CA GLN A 79 -2.45 9.06 -15.92
C GLN A 79 -3.96 8.77 -15.74
N ASN A 80 -4.43 8.81 -14.49
CA ASN A 80 -5.81 8.49 -14.09
C ASN A 80 -6.27 7.05 -14.42
N GLN A 81 -5.34 6.15 -14.71
CA GLN A 81 -5.60 4.74 -14.95
C GLN A 81 -4.86 3.89 -13.92
N TRP A 82 -5.53 2.87 -13.42
CA TRP A 82 -4.91 1.87 -12.55
C TRP A 82 -4.12 0.89 -13.41
N VAL A 83 -2.85 0.71 -13.06
CA VAL A 83 -1.91 -0.20 -13.71
C VAL A 83 -1.50 -1.27 -12.70
N ASP A 84 -1.64 -2.53 -13.07
CA ASP A 84 -1.20 -3.66 -12.25
C ASP A 84 0.34 -3.73 -12.24
N VAL A 85 0.91 -4.01 -11.07
CA VAL A 85 2.35 -4.24 -10.89
C VAL A 85 2.56 -5.73 -10.57
N PRO A 86 2.84 -6.57 -11.57
CA PRO A 86 2.95 -8.01 -11.35
C PRO A 86 4.14 -8.33 -10.42
N PRO A 87 3.99 -9.29 -9.49
CA PRO A 87 5.07 -9.71 -8.62
C PRO A 87 6.17 -10.36 -9.44
N THR A 88 7.40 -9.86 -9.30
CA THR A 88 8.58 -10.43 -9.94
C THR A 88 9.43 -11.12 -8.88
N ARG A 89 9.75 -12.40 -9.10
CA ARG A 89 10.51 -13.21 -8.14
C ARG A 89 11.86 -12.55 -7.84
N GLY A 90 12.10 -12.25 -6.56
CA GLY A 90 13.35 -11.64 -6.08
C GLY A 90 13.46 -10.13 -6.33
N ALA A 91 12.41 -9.49 -6.85
CA ALA A 91 12.37 -8.04 -7.04
C ALA A 91 11.76 -7.32 -5.83
N LEU A 92 12.15 -6.07 -5.66
CA LEU A 92 11.56 -5.12 -4.73
C LEU A 92 10.90 -3.99 -5.52
N VAL A 93 9.75 -3.53 -5.06
CA VAL A 93 9.11 -2.32 -5.58
C VAL A 93 9.56 -1.14 -4.71
N ILE A 94 10.03 -0.07 -5.34
CA ILE A 94 10.44 1.16 -4.65
C ILE A 94 9.45 2.25 -5.04
N ASN A 95 8.81 2.87 -4.03
CA ASN A 95 7.94 4.02 -4.22
C ASN A 95 8.58 5.30 -3.69
N ILE A 96 8.41 6.39 -4.42
CA ILE A 96 8.78 7.74 -3.99
C ILE A 96 7.58 8.33 -3.25
N ALA A 97 7.83 8.84 -2.05
CA ALA A 97 6.78 9.30 -1.16
C ALA A 97 6.81 10.84 -1.00
N ASP A 98 5.76 11.38 -0.37
CA ASP A 98 5.44 12.80 -0.40
C ASP A 98 6.54 13.69 0.20
N LEU A 99 7.27 13.24 1.22
CA LEU A 99 8.37 14.02 1.82
C LEU A 99 9.55 14.18 0.86
N MET A 100 9.86 13.13 0.09
CA MET A 100 10.92 13.23 -0.90
C MET A 100 10.51 14.18 -2.02
N GLN A 101 9.28 14.08 -2.52
CA GLN A 101 8.76 14.98 -3.54
C GLN A 101 8.77 16.45 -3.07
N ALA A 102 8.31 16.71 -1.84
CA ALA A 102 8.34 18.07 -1.26
C ALA A 102 9.77 18.60 -1.13
N SER A 103 10.72 17.76 -0.73
CA SER A 103 12.12 18.17 -0.57
C SER A 103 12.73 18.69 -1.88
N PHE A 104 12.37 18.11 -3.03
CA PHE A 104 12.84 18.59 -4.34
C PHE A 104 12.23 19.93 -4.74
N LEU A 105 11.01 20.26 -4.28
CA LEU A 105 10.37 21.54 -4.57
C LEU A 105 11.00 22.71 -3.80
N PHE A 106 11.74 22.45 -2.73
CA PHE A 106 12.46 23.47 -1.96
C PHE A 106 13.90 23.69 -2.42
N ILE A 107 14.35 22.98 -3.46
CA ILE A 107 15.73 23.04 -3.99
C ILE A 107 15.82 23.91 -5.27
N PHE A 108 14.70 24.43 -5.76
CA PHE A 108 14.63 25.36 -6.91
C PHE A 108 13.98 26.69 -6.52
#